data_AF-A0A2S3ZM20-F1
#
_entry.id   AF-A0A2S3ZM20-F1
#
_cell.length_a   1.000
_cell.length_b   1.000
_cell.length_c   1.000
_cell.angle_alpha   90.00
_cell.angle_beta   90.00
_cell.angle_gamma   90.00
#
_symmetry.space_group_name_H-M   'P 1'
#
loop_
_entity.id
_entity.type
_entity.pdbx_description
1 polymer ?
#
loop_
_entity_poly.entity_id
_entity_poly.type
_entity_poly.pdbx_seq_one_letter_code
_entity_poly.pdbx_strand_id
1 'polypeptide(L)' 'MTVSENPAGFDPAELTFVTTGVSEQEAAAVTAVLRALLRAESDNLRATPNGPASPWQDSQRAIRAPLPRGDERWRGFTA' A
#
# COMPACT_ATOMS: atom_id res chain seq x y z
N MET A 1 -18.60 19.70 7.76
CA MET A 1 -17.72 18.60 8.19
C MET A 1 -16.89 18.18 6.97
N THR A 2 -15.75 18.82 6.78
CA THR A 2 -14.84 18.52 5.66
C THR A 2 -13.98 17.34 6.06
N VAL A 3 -14.19 16.19 5.42
CA VAL A 3 -13.29 15.05 5.52
C VAL A 3 -11.99 15.47 4.82
N SER A 4 -10.93 15.75 5.58
CA SER A 4 -9.59 15.86 5.01
C SER A 4 -9.22 14.48 4.50
N GLU A 5 -9.40 14.26 3.20
CA GLU A 5 -8.95 13.05 2.53
C GLU A 5 -7.41 13.05 2.58
N ASN A 6 -6.87 12.22 3.47
CA ASN A 6 -5.45 12.14 3.70
C ASN A 6 -4.83 11.15 2.70
N PRO A 7 -3.96 11.61 1.78
CA PRO A 7 -3.38 10.74 0.75
C PRO A 7 -2.46 9.64 1.32
N ALA A 8 -2.14 9.68 2.62
CA ALA A 8 -1.31 8.69 3.31
C ALA A 8 -2.09 7.74 4.23
N GLY A 9 -3.42 7.86 4.36
CA GLY A 9 -4.22 6.97 5.22
C GLY A 9 -3.91 7.05 6.73
N PHE A 10 -3.16 8.06 7.18
CA PHE A 10 -2.72 8.20 8.56
C PHE A 10 -2.78 9.65 9.04
N ASP A 11 -3.73 9.98 9.91
CA ASP A 11 -3.86 11.32 10.51
C ASP A 11 -2.92 11.47 11.71
N PRO A 12 -1.93 12.38 11.69
CA PRO A 12 -1.05 12.63 12.83
C PRO A 12 -1.79 13.09 14.09
N ALA A 13 -3.02 13.60 14.00
CA ALA A 13 -3.83 13.96 15.16
C ALA A 13 -4.26 12.74 16.01
N GLU A 14 -4.14 11.51 15.48
CA GLU A 14 -4.44 10.27 16.19
C GLU A 14 -3.28 9.80 17.10
N LEU A 15 -2.10 10.41 17.01
CA LEU A 15 -0.95 10.06 17.84
C LEU A 15 -1.04 10.67 19.23
N THR A 16 -0.94 9.83 20.27
CA THR A 16 -0.82 10.26 21.66
C THR A 16 0.55 9.91 22.21
N PHE A 17 1.32 10.92 22.63
CA PHE A 17 2.59 10.72 23.34
C PHE A 17 2.31 10.58 24.84
N VAL A 18 2.61 9.40 25.40
CA VAL A 18 2.42 9.13 26.84
C VAL A 18 3.62 9.62 27.66
N THR A 19 4.80 9.72 27.04
CA THR A 19 6.03 10.20 27.67
C THR A 19 5.96 11.72 27.87
N THR A 20 6.35 12.18 29.06
CA THR A 20 6.45 13.61 29.36
C THR A 20 7.71 14.22 28.75
N GLY A 21 7.63 15.49 28.33
CA GLY A 21 8.81 16.24 27.88
C GLY A 21 9.26 15.95 26.44
N VAL A 22 8.40 15.35 25.61
CA VAL A 22 8.66 15.16 24.18
C VAL A 22 8.71 16.52 23.49
N SER A 23 9.82 16.81 22.81
CA SER A 23 9.97 18.02 22.02
C SER A 23 9.20 17.94 20.71
N GLU A 24 8.88 19.09 20.11
CA GLU A 24 8.23 19.17 18.79
C GLU A 24 9.06 18.44 17.72
N GLN A 25 10.39 18.53 17.81
CA GLN A 25 11.31 17.88 16.87
C GLN A 25 11.24 16.35 16.97
N GLU A 26 11.17 15.81 18.18
CA GLU A 26 11.04 14.36 18.40
C GLU A 26 9.66 13.86 17.94
N ALA A 27 8.60 14.59 18.26
CA ALA A 27 7.26 14.27 17.81
C ALA A 27 7.18 14.25 16.26
N ALA A 28 7.80 15.23 15.60
CA ALA A 28 7.89 15.28 14.15
C ALA A 28 8.69 14.10 13.57
N ALA A 29 9.83 13.75 14.19
CA ALA A 29 10.66 12.63 13.75
C ALA A 29 9.91 11.30 13.85
N VAL A 30 9.24 11.02 14.96
CA VAL A 30 8.45 9.78 15.15
C VAL A 30 7.30 9.72 14.15
N THR A 31 6.59 10.83 13.95
CA THR A 31 5.49 10.91 12.98
C THR A 31 5.98 10.63 11.57
N ALA A 32 7.14 11.17 11.17
CA ALA A 32 7.74 10.92 9.86
C ALA A 32 8.11 9.44 9.66
N VAL A 33 8.70 8.80 10.68
CA VAL A 33 9.05 7.37 10.64
C VAL A 33 7.80 6.51 10.50
N LEU A 34 6.76 6.76 11.29
CA LEU A 34 5.50 6.01 11.20
C LEU A 34 4.84 6.18 9.83
N ARG A 35 4.77 7.41 9.30
CA ARG A 35 4.25 7.65 7.95
C ARG A 35 5.04 6.89 6.88
N ALA A 36 6.37 6.86 6.99
CA ALA A 36 7.21 6.12 6.06
C ALA A 36 6.95 4.61 6.11
N LEU A 37 6.78 4.03 7.31
CA LEU A 37 6.48 2.61 7.50
C LEU A 37 5.10 2.24 6.95
N LEU A 38 4.06 3.03 7.26
CA LEU A 38 2.72 2.79 6.71
C LEU A 38 2.70 2.90 5.18
N ARG A 39 3.49 3.82 4.62
CA ARG A 39 3.61 3.94 3.17
C ARG A 39 4.27 2.70 2.57
N ALA A 40 5.39 2.25 3.14
CA ALA A 40 6.10 1.06 2.69
C ALA A 40 5.21 -0.20 2.75
N GLU A 41 4.44 -0.37 3.83
CA GLU A 41 3.51 -1.48 3.96
C GLU A 41 2.37 -1.39 2.95
N SER A 42 1.80 -0.20 2.75
CA SER A 42 0.76 0.02 1.75
C SER A 42 1.27 -0.24 0.32
N ASP A 43 2.52 0.14 0.03
CA ASP A 43 3.14 -0.12 -1.26
C ASP A 43 3.44 -1.61 -1.46
N ASN A 44 3.81 -2.33 -0.40
CA ASN A 44 3.96 -3.78 -0.43
C ASN A 44 2.62 -4.48 -0.68
N LEU A 45 1.54 -4.06 0.00
CA LEU A 45 0.19 -4.59 -0.24
C LEU A 45 -0.33 -4.26 -1.66
N ARG A 46 0.06 -3.12 -2.21
CA ARG A 46 -0.25 -2.73 -3.59
C ARG A 46 0.73 -3.30 -4.61
N ALA A 47 1.83 -3.93 -4.20
CA ALA A 47 2.77 -4.55 -5.10
C ALA A 47 2.07 -5.69 -5.83
N THR A 48 1.75 -5.45 -7.10
CA THR A 48 1.15 -6.47 -7.96
C THR A 48 2.09 -7.69 -8.02
N PRO A 49 1.59 -8.94 -7.88
CA PRO A 49 2.42 -10.14 -8.03
C PRO A 49 2.98 -10.36 -9.44
N ASN A 50 2.69 -9.46 -10.38
CA ASN A 50 3.28 -9.43 -11.73
C ASN A 50 4.72 -8.89 -11.66
N GLY A 51 5.54 -9.49 -10.80
CA GLY A 51 6.99 -9.36 -10.92
C GLY A 51 7.45 -9.92 -12.28
N PRO A 52 8.73 -9.71 -12.64
CA PRO A 52 9.31 -10.39 -13.79
C PRO A 52 9.01 -11.89 -13.70
N ALA A 53 8.60 -12.48 -14.83
CA ALA A 53 8.27 -13.91 -14.89
C ALA A 53 9.43 -14.72 -14.31
N SER A 54 9.14 -15.66 -13.41
CA SER A 54 10.19 -16.51 -12.87
C SER A 54 10.70 -17.46 -13.95
N PRO A 55 11.95 -17.94 -13.88
CA PRO A 55 12.47 -18.94 -14.81
C PRO A 55 11.61 -20.22 -14.89
N TRP A 56 10.88 -20.53 -13.82
CA TRP A 56 9.89 -21.60 -13.79
C TRP A 56 8.63 -21.26 -14.59
N GLN A 57 8.11 -20.01 -14.50
CA GLN A 57 7.00 -19.54 -15.33
C GLN A 57 7.38 -19.48 -16.82
N ASP A 58 8.61 -19.07 -17.15
CA ASP A 58 9.11 -19.09 -18.54
C ASP A 58 9.22 -20.50 -19.11
N SER A 59 9.54 -21.48 -18.25
CA SER A 59 9.67 -22.89 -18.64
C SER A 59 8.31 -23.60 -18.76
N GLN A 60 7.20 -22.99 -18.30
CA GLN A 60 5.87 -23.54 -18.47
C GLN A 60 5.38 -23.35 -19.91
N ARG A 61 5.17 -24.46 -20.62
CA ARG A 61 4.42 -24.43 -21.88
C ARG A 61 2.95 -24.23 -21.56
N ALA A 62 2.50 -22.99 -21.67
CA ALA A 62 1.12 -22.61 -21.35
C ALA A 62 0.13 -23.37 -22.24
N ILE A 63 -0.78 -24.12 -21.62
CA ILE A 63 -1.90 -24.79 -22.30
C ILE A 63 -3.02 -23.77 -22.63
N ARG A 64 -3.05 -22.62 -21.93
CA ARG A 64 -3.99 -21.50 -22.12
C ARG A 64 -3.27 -20.16 -21.93
N ALA A 65 -3.75 -19.11 -22.58
CA ALA A 65 -3.23 -17.76 -22.37
C ALA A 65 -3.50 -17.29 -20.91
N PRO A 66 -2.49 -16.73 -20.22
CA PRO A 66 -2.70 -16.18 -18.88
C PRO A 66 -3.67 -14.99 -18.94
N LEU A 67 -4.63 -14.95 -18.02
CA LEU A 67 -5.57 -13.83 -17.89
C LEU A 67 -4.89 -12.66 -17.17
N PRO A 68 -4.65 -11.51 -17.85
CA PRO A 68 -4.04 -10.37 -17.21
C PRO A 68 -5.04 -9.72 -16.25
N ARG A 69 -4.62 -9.42 -15.01
CA ARG A 69 -5.40 -8.55 -14.12
C ARG A 69 -5.25 -7.10 -14.59
N GLY A 70 -6.34 -6.35 -14.59
CA GLY A 70 -6.39 -4.94 -14.93
C GLY A 70 -7.77 -4.38 -14.63
N ASP A 71 -7.83 -3.11 -14.22
CA ASP A 71 -9.09 -2.41 -14.04
C ASP A 71 -9.90 -2.50 -15.34
N GLU A 72 -11.21 -2.70 -15.20
CA GLU A 72 -12.19 -2.85 -16.28
C GLU A 72 -12.24 -4.23 -16.99
N ARG A 73 -11.23 -5.11 -16.86
CA ARG A 73 -11.25 -6.42 -17.56
C ARG A 73 -12.11 -7.51 -16.91
N TRP A 74 -12.53 -7.29 -15.66
CA TRP A 74 -13.35 -8.24 -14.87
C TRP A 74 -14.84 -7.87 -14.88
N ARG A 75 -15.28 -6.96 -15.77
CA ARG A 75 -16.70 -6.60 -15.92
C ARG A 75 -17.42 -7.57 -16.84
N GLY A 76 -17.75 -8.75 -16.31
CA GLY A 76 -18.42 -9.80 -17.07
C GLY A 76 -19.27 -10.73 -16.22
N PHE A 77 -19.92 -10.21 -15.18
CA PHE A 77 -21.03 -10.90 -14.51
C PHE A 77 -22.26 -9.99 -14.59
N THR A 78 -22.96 -10.04 -15.73
CA THR A 78 -24.34 -9.59 -15.79
C THR A 78 -25.22 -10.74 -15.29
N ALA A 79 -26.00 -10.49 -14.25
CA ALA A 79 -27.14 -11.34 -13.88
C ALA A 79 -28.26 -11.22 -14.92
#